data_AF-A0A222E7R7-F1
#
_entry.id   AF-A0A222E7R7-F1
#
_cell.length_a   1.000
_cell.length_b   1.000
_cell.length_c   1.000
_cell.angle_alpha   90.00
_cell.angle_beta   90.00
_cell.angle_gamma   90.00
#
_symmetry.space_group_name_H-M   'P 1'
#
loop_
_entity.id
_entity.type
_entity.pdbx_description
1 polymer ?
#
loop_
_entity_poly.entity_id
_entity_poly.type
_entity_poly.pdbx_seq_one_letter_code
_entity_poly.pdbx_strand_id
1 'polypeptide(L)'
;MERLDTSAETFRRAAEACGPPHSQLFWQLAGATADLRTRIEADPTQITPLRKLIFFFIPKMSELCTRWTGLAAMNPLTAPDPRALDDFQSYLSLIRAAEQSCLSQQYDGLHASMAAMEQQMARHGS
;
A
#
# COMPACT_ATOMS: atom_id res chain seq x y z
N MET A 1 -6.85 -14.09 2.33
CA MET A 1 -5.79 -13.67 3.27
C MET A 1 -4.41 -13.75 2.63
N GLU A 2 -4.07 -14.86 1.98
CA GLU A 2 -2.79 -15.07 1.25
C GLU A 2 -2.32 -13.90 0.37
N ARG A 3 -3.23 -13.14 -0.25
CA ARG A 3 -2.89 -11.94 -1.05
C ARG A 3 -2.32 -10.79 -0.23
N LEU A 4 -2.86 -10.54 0.97
CA LEU A 4 -2.36 -9.50 1.86
C LEU A 4 -0.97 -9.91 2.38
N ASP A 5 -0.76 -11.19 2.69
CA ASP A 5 0.54 -11.72 3.10
C ASP A 5 1.59 -11.56 2.00
N THR A 6 1.24 -11.94 0.78
CA THR A 6 2.10 -11.78 -0.39
C THR A 6 2.47 -10.31 -0.60
N SER A 7 1.52 -9.40 -0.47
CA SER A 7 1.76 -7.96 -0.66
C SER A 7 2.61 -7.38 0.48
N ALA A 8 2.35 -7.77 1.73
CA ALA A 8 3.15 -7.38 2.89
C ALA A 8 4.60 -7.88 2.77
N GLU A 9 4.82 -9.14 2.38
CA GLU A 9 6.15 -9.68 2.07
C GLU A 9 6.84 -8.90 0.94
N THR A 10 6.10 -8.56 -0.10
CA THR A 10 6.63 -7.78 -1.22
C THR A 10 7.09 -6.39 -0.77
N PHE A 11 6.32 -5.70 0.07
CA PHE A 11 6.76 -4.43 0.67
C PHE A 11 8.02 -4.59 1.54
N ARG A 12 8.13 -5.66 2.33
CA ARG A 12 9.34 -5.92 3.14
C ARG A 12 10.57 -6.09 2.26
N ARG A 13 10.49 -6.90 1.20
CA ARG A 13 11.59 -7.07 0.24
C ARG A 13 11.96 -5.76 -0.45
N ALA A 14 10.97 -4.93 -0.79
CA ALA A 14 11.22 -3.61 -1.34
C ALA A 14 11.95 -2.71 -0.32
N ALA A 15 11.56 -2.76 0.95
CA ALA A 15 12.20 -2.00 2.03
C ALA A 15 13.67 -2.39 2.26
N GLU A 16 13.97 -3.68 2.15
CA GLU A 16 15.33 -4.23 2.25
C GLU A 16 16.22 -3.81 1.06
N ALA A 17 15.62 -3.60 -0.11
CA ALA A 17 16.31 -3.27 -1.34
C ALA A 17 16.59 -1.77 -1.53
N CYS A 18 16.05 -0.89 -0.68
CA CYS A 18 16.23 0.56 -0.82
C CYS A 18 16.75 1.25 0.45
N GLY A 19 17.29 2.45 0.27
CA GLY A 19 17.74 3.30 1.38
C GLY A 19 16.64 4.19 1.94
N PRO A 20 16.89 4.86 3.08
CA PRO A 20 16.01 5.93 3.57
C PRO A 20 15.89 7.08 2.55
N PRO A 21 14.74 7.78 2.50
CA PRO A 21 13.55 7.61 3.36
C PRO A 21 12.58 6.51 2.90
N HIS A 22 12.72 5.98 1.68
CA HIS A 22 11.79 5.02 1.08
C HIS A 22 11.67 3.71 1.86
N SER A 23 12.78 3.20 2.40
CA SER A 23 12.78 1.95 3.17
C SER A 23 11.86 2.00 4.40
N GLN A 24 11.84 3.13 5.11
CA GLN A 24 10.97 3.32 6.26
C GLN A 24 9.49 3.25 5.86
N LEU A 25 9.14 3.88 4.74
CA LEU A 25 7.78 3.91 4.23
C LEU A 25 7.31 2.53 3.77
N PHE A 26 8.19 1.75 3.12
CA PHE A 26 7.90 0.38 2.72
C PHE A 26 7.74 -0.57 3.93
N TRP A 27 8.53 -0.40 4.99
CA TRP A 27 8.28 -1.11 6.25
C TRP A 27 6.93 -0.75 6.87
N GLN A 28 6.53 0.52 6.83
CA GLN A 28 5.22 0.95 7.33
C GLN A 28 4.06 0.37 6.50
N LEU A 29 4.20 0.32 5.18
CA LEU A 29 3.23 -0.33 4.29
C LEU A 29 3.09 -1.83 4.59
N ALA A 30 4.21 -2.52 4.82
CA ALA A 30 4.20 -3.93 5.21
C ALA A 30 3.44 -4.14 6.54
N GLY A 31 3.74 -3.32 7.56
CA GLY A 31 3.08 -3.37 8.86
C GLY A 31 1.58 -3.12 8.76
N ALA A 32 1.18 -2.02 8.13
CA ALA A 32 -0.24 -1.67 7.96
C ALA A 32 -1.02 -2.74 7.17
N THR A 33 -0.39 -3.37 6.17
CA THR A 33 -1.02 -4.46 5.41
C THR A 33 -1.24 -5.70 6.28
N ALA A 34 -0.27 -6.04 7.15
CA ALA A 34 -0.39 -7.16 8.09
C ALA A 34 -1.43 -6.86 9.18
N ASP A 35 -1.47 -5.63 9.70
CA ASP A 35 -2.47 -5.23 10.70
C ASP A 35 -3.89 -5.28 10.11
N LEU A 36 -4.07 -4.79 8.89
CA LEU A 36 -5.34 -4.91 8.16
C LEU A 36 -5.76 -6.37 7.97
N ARG A 37 -4.81 -7.25 7.63
CA ARG A 37 -5.04 -8.70 7.55
C ARG A 37 -5.59 -9.25 8.87
N THR A 38 -4.92 -8.96 9.98
CA THR A 38 -5.35 -9.43 11.31
C THR A 38 -6.75 -8.94 11.67
N ARG A 39 -7.10 -7.69 11.32
CA ARG A 39 -8.46 -7.15 11.55
C ARG A 39 -9.52 -7.90 10.77
N ILE A 40 -9.27 -8.16 9.49
CA ILE A 40 -10.19 -8.91 8.62
C ILE A 40 -10.33 -10.37 9.08
N GLU A 41 -9.28 -10.99 9.59
CA GLU A 41 -9.36 -12.34 10.16
C GLU A 41 -10.20 -12.38 11.44
N ALA A 42 -10.11 -11.34 12.26
CA ALA A 42 -10.93 -11.21 13.46
C ALA A 42 -12.43 -10.97 13.12
N ASP A 43 -12.72 -10.31 12.01
CA ASP A 43 -14.08 -10.08 11.52
C ASP A 43 -14.17 -10.16 9.97
N PRO A 44 -14.45 -11.36 9.42
CA PRO A 44 -14.52 -11.57 7.97
C PRO A 44 -15.63 -10.78 7.26
N THR A 45 -16.61 -10.23 7.98
CA THR A 45 -17.66 -9.40 7.36
C THR A 45 -17.09 -8.13 6.73
N GLN A 46 -15.92 -7.68 7.20
CA GLN A 46 -15.19 -6.52 6.70
C GLN A 46 -14.58 -6.72 5.31
N ILE A 47 -14.53 -7.96 4.79
CA ILE A 47 -13.99 -8.24 3.45
C ILE A 47 -14.81 -7.54 2.36
N THR A 48 -16.13 -7.51 2.48
CA THR A 48 -17.00 -6.98 1.44
C THR A 48 -16.75 -5.49 1.16
N PRO A 49 -16.78 -4.57 2.14
CA PRO A 49 -16.49 -3.17 1.89
C PRO A 49 -15.05 -2.91 1.45
N LEU A 50 -14.11 -3.78 1.84
CA LEU A 50 -12.69 -3.65 1.51
C LEU A 50 -12.24 -4.41 0.27
N ARG A 51 -13.15 -5.10 -0.44
CA ARG A 51 -12.80 -6.05 -1.50
C ARG A 51 -11.90 -5.41 -2.56
N LYS A 52 -12.25 -4.23 -3.06
CA LYS A 52 -11.44 -3.56 -4.10
C LYS A 52 -10.06 -3.13 -3.55
N LEU A 53 -9.95 -2.78 -2.27
CA LEU A 53 -8.66 -2.50 -1.63
C LEU A 53 -7.77 -3.76 -1.58
N ILE A 54 -8.32 -4.84 -1.04
CA ILE A 54 -7.60 -6.10 -0.79
C ILE A 54 -7.17 -6.78 -2.10
N PHE A 55 -8.08 -6.85 -3.07
CA PHE A 55 -7.88 -7.67 -4.27
C PHE A 55 -7.28 -6.90 -5.44
N PHE A 56 -7.30 -5.56 -5.42
CA PHE A 56 -6.80 -4.74 -6.52
C PHE A 56 -5.73 -3.74 -6.07
N PHE A 57 -6.07 -2.81 -5.17
CA PHE A 57 -5.16 -1.71 -4.83
C PHE A 57 -3.89 -2.16 -4.12
N ILE A 58 -3.99 -2.95 -3.05
CA ILE A 58 -2.83 -3.41 -2.26
C ILE A 58 -1.85 -4.23 -3.13
N PRO A 59 -2.30 -5.24 -3.92
CA PRO A 59 -1.42 -5.94 -4.84
C PRO A 59 -0.74 -5.02 -5.86
N LYS A 60 -1.47 -4.02 -6.38
CA LYS A 60 -0.93 -3.06 -7.35
C LYS A 60 0.10 -2.13 -6.71
N MET A 61 -0.14 -1.67 -5.49
CA MET A 61 0.83 -0.86 -4.73
C MET A 61 2.12 -1.63 -4.47
N SER A 62 2.04 -2.91 -4.07
CA SER A 62 3.24 -3.73 -3.82
C SER A 62 4.03 -4.01 -5.10
N GLU A 63 3.34 -4.22 -6.22
CA GLU A 63 3.98 -4.33 -7.54
C GLU A 63 4.72 -3.04 -7.91
N LEU A 64 4.09 -1.87 -7.72
CA LEU A 64 4.71 -0.58 -8.01
C LEU A 64 5.93 -0.30 -7.12
N CYS A 65 5.86 -0.62 -5.83
CA CYS A 65 7.01 -0.49 -4.93
C CYS A 65 8.19 -1.35 -5.41
N THR A 66 7.92 -2.59 -5.84
CA THR A 66 8.96 -3.51 -6.36
C THR A 66 9.57 -3.02 -7.67
N ARG A 67 8.74 -2.52 -8.59
CA ARG A 67 9.24 -1.93 -9.85
C ARG A 67 10.11 -0.72 -9.57
N TRP A 68 9.66 0.14 -8.67
CA TRP A 68 10.41 1.33 -8.28
C TRP A 68 11.75 0.97 -7.64
N THR A 69 11.81 0.00 -6.72
CA THR A 69 13.08 -0.42 -6.12
C THR A 69 14.04 -1.01 -7.14
N GLY A 70 13.54 -1.77 -8.11
CA GLY A 70 14.34 -2.24 -9.24
C GLY A 70 14.97 -1.10 -10.04
N LEU A 71 14.19 -0.06 -10.36
CA LEU A 71 14.69 1.13 -11.07
C LEU A 71 15.68 1.93 -10.22
N ALA A 72 15.41 2.11 -8.92
CA ALA A 72 16.28 2.82 -8.01
C ALA A 72 17.63 2.10 -7.84
N ALA A 73 17.64 0.76 -7.80
CA ALA A 73 18.85 -0.04 -7.72
C ALA A 73 19.74 0.11 -8.97
N MET A 74 19.17 0.40 -10.14
CA MET A 74 19.94 0.66 -11.37
C MET A 74 20.64 2.02 -11.36
N ASN A 75 20.19 2.98 -10.54
CA ASN A 75 20.77 4.32 -10.46
C ASN A 75 20.88 4.82 -9.00
N PRO A 76 21.69 4.16 -8.15
CA PRO A 76 21.70 4.37 -6.70
C PRO A 76 22.25 5.73 -6.23
N LEU A 77 22.91 6.47 -7.12
CA LEU A 77 23.45 7.82 -6.83
C LEU A 77 22.44 8.93 -7.09
N THR A 78 21.27 8.62 -7.67
CA THR A 78 20.23 9.60 -7.93
C THR A 78 19.55 9.97 -6.60
N ALA A 79 19.30 11.26 -6.40
CA ALA A 79 18.55 11.72 -5.24
C ALA A 79 17.15 11.09 -5.18
N PRO A 80 16.57 10.89 -3.98
CA PRO A 80 15.21 10.38 -3.82
C PRO A 80 14.21 11.21 -4.63
N ASP A 81 13.35 10.56 -5.42
CA ASP A 81 12.27 11.24 -6.14
C ASP A 81 11.18 11.67 -5.14
N PRO A 82 10.98 12.98 -4.89
CA PRO A 82 9.98 13.45 -3.94
C PRO A 82 8.55 13.08 -4.34
N ARG A 83 8.27 12.92 -5.65
CA ARG A 83 6.94 12.50 -6.12
C ARG A 83 6.65 11.05 -5.75
N ALA A 84 7.66 10.18 -5.86
CA ALA A 84 7.54 8.79 -5.45
C ALA A 84 7.25 8.67 -3.95
N LEU A 85 7.89 9.50 -3.11
CA LEU A 85 7.60 9.54 -1.67
C LEU A 85 6.15 9.93 -1.38
N ASP A 86 5.65 10.98 -2.03
CA ASP A 86 4.26 11.41 -1.86
C ASP A 86 3.25 10.33 -2.31
N ASP A 87 3.56 9.63 -3.40
CA ASP A 87 2.75 8.52 -3.90
C ASP A 87 2.68 7.37 -2.87
N PHE A 88 3.83 6.92 -2.38
CA PHE A 88 3.88 5.84 -1.39
C PHE A 88 3.28 6.25 -0.03
N GLN A 89 3.38 7.53 0.34
CA GLN A 89 2.74 8.07 1.55
C GLN A 89 1.21 8.06 1.40
N SER A 90 0.72 8.33 0.19
CA SER A 90 -0.70 8.22 -0.14
C SER A 90 -1.18 6.77 -0.06
N TYR A 91 -0.36 5.80 -0.48
CA TYR A 91 -0.68 4.38 -0.33
C TYR A 91 -0.81 3.98 1.14
N LEU A 92 0.13 4.42 1.98
CA LEU A 92 0.09 4.13 3.42
C LEU A 92 -1.14 4.75 4.08
N SER A 93 -1.46 5.99 3.72
CA SER A 93 -2.62 6.69 4.23
C SER A 93 -3.93 5.95 3.89
N LEU A 94 -4.03 5.38 2.69
CA LEU A 94 -5.19 4.59 2.28
C LEU A 94 -5.33 3.28 3.08
N ILE A 95 -4.24 2.55 3.32
CA ILE A 95 -4.28 1.31 4.12
C ILE A 95 -4.67 1.61 5.56
N ARG A 96 -4.10 2.66 6.16
CA ARG A 96 -4.46 3.10 7.52
C ARG A 96 -5.90 3.59 7.63
N ALA A 97 -6.41 4.29 6.61
CA ALA A 97 -7.82 4.66 6.55
C ALA A 97 -8.72 3.42 6.55
N ALA A 98 -8.32 2.36 5.83
CA ALA A 98 -9.06 1.10 5.82
C ALA A 98 -9.06 0.42 7.19
N GLU A 99 -7.92 0.38 7.87
CA GLU A 99 -7.85 -0.12 9.25
C GLU A 99 -8.76 0.66 10.20
N GLN A 100 -8.78 1.99 10.10
CA GLN A 100 -9.64 2.83 10.92
C GLN A 100 -11.13 2.63 10.57
N SER A 101 -11.45 2.39 9.31
CA SER A 101 -12.80 2.02 8.88
C SER A 101 -13.24 0.67 9.43
N CYS A 102 -12.34 -0.32 9.52
CA CYS A 102 -12.61 -1.58 10.21
C CYS A 102 -12.98 -1.36 11.69
N LEU A 103 -12.28 -0.46 12.38
CA LEU A 103 -12.52 -0.15 13.79
C LEU A 103 -13.83 0.62 14.03
N SER A 104 -14.11 1.61 13.19
CA SER A 104 -15.26 2.50 13.34
C SER A 104 -16.53 1.98 12.68
N GLN A 105 -16.42 0.93 11.86
CA GLN A 105 -17.47 0.44 10.97
C GLN A 105 -18.03 1.51 10.02
N GLN A 106 -17.23 2.52 9.67
CA GLN A 106 -17.58 3.61 8.76
C GLN A 106 -16.69 3.58 7.51
N TYR A 107 -17.30 3.44 6.33
CA TYR A 107 -16.58 3.20 5.07
C TYR A 107 -16.72 4.33 4.03
N ASP A 108 -17.59 5.32 4.25
CA ASP A 108 -17.84 6.39 3.27
C ASP A 108 -16.57 7.19 2.94
N GLY A 109 -15.81 7.57 3.97
CA GLY A 109 -14.53 8.27 3.79
C GLY A 109 -13.45 7.40 3.12
N LEU A 110 -13.49 6.08 3.34
CA LEU A 110 -12.60 5.15 2.66
C LEU A 110 -12.93 5.03 1.18
N HIS A 111 -14.21 4.95 0.82
CA HIS A 111 -14.63 4.89 -0.58
C HIS A 111 -14.21 6.13 -1.36
N ALA A 112 -14.32 7.31 -0.77
CA ALA A 112 -13.81 8.56 -1.36
C ALA A 112 -12.28 8.50 -1.58
N SER A 113 -11.54 7.99 -0.59
CA SER A 113 -10.07 7.84 -0.68
C SER A 113 -9.66 6.83 -1.77
N MET A 114 -10.40 5.73 -1.92
CA MET A 114 -10.18 4.75 -2.99
C MET A 114 -10.46 5.32 -4.38
N ALA A 115 -11.49 6.16 -4.52
CA ALA A 115 -11.80 6.83 -5.79
C ALA A 115 -10.70 7.81 -6.20
N ALA A 116 -10.13 8.57 -5.25
CA ALA A 116 -8.98 9.43 -5.50
C ALA A 116 -7.73 8.62 -5.91
N MET A 117 -7.49 7.50 -5.22
CA MET A 117 -6.37 6.59 -5.53
C MET A 117 -6.49 5.98 -6.93
N GLU A 118 -7.70 5.64 -7.37
CA GLU A 118 -7.94 5.11 -8.72
C GLU A 118 -7.51 6.10 -9.81
N GLN A 119 -7.85 7.38 -9.63
CA GLN A 119 -7.42 8.45 -10.55
C GLN A 119 -5.91 8.68 -10.53
N GLN A 120 -5.26 8.47 -9.38
CA GLN A 120 -3.80 8.54 -9.26
C GLN A 120 -3.16 7.36 -9.98
N MET A 121 -3.57 6.11 -9.70
CA MET A 121 -3.01 4.92 -10.33
C MET A 121 -3.20 4.87 -11.84
N ALA A 122 -4.30 5.40 -12.37
CA ALA A 122 -4.51 5.52 -13.81
C ALA A 122 -3.43 6.38 -14.50
N ARG A 123 -2.85 7.37 -13.80
CA ARG A 123 -1.77 8.23 -14.32
C ARG A 123 -0.41 7.53 -14.40
N HIS A 124 -0.19 6.48 -13.62
CA HIS A 124 1.08 5.71 -13.60
C HIS A 124 0.99 4.38 -14.36
N GLY A 125 -0.17 4.05 -14.93
CA GLY A 125 -0.46 2.78 -15.60
C GLY A 125 -0.44 2.82 -17.12
N SER A 126 0.02 3.92 -17.74
CA SER A 126 0.21 4.06 -19.19
C SER A 126 1.65 3.82 -19.60
#